data_AF-A0A7X0QYK6-F1
#
_entry.id   AF-A0A7X0QYK6-F1
#
_cell.length_a   1.000
_cell.length_b   1.000
_cell.length_c   1.000
_cell.angle_alpha   90.00
_cell.angle_beta   90.00
_cell.angle_gamma   90.00
#
_symmetry.space_group_name_H-M   'P 1'
#
loop_
_entity.id
_entity.type
_entity.pdbx_description
1 polymer ?
#
loop_
_entity_poly.entity_id
_entity_poly.type
_entity_poly.pdbx_seq_one_letter_code
_entity_poly.pdbx_strand_id
1 'polypeptide(L)'
;MGTTQRIVPGVTGEPNWGNISRGVTSVAGTIQKEQTEEKKDEPNTKKQQQLTKRRQEQVKQTVGRLIQASGGRAAVKSGRSATLGRSGRRGAQRLSGFLSVVATGGLAAALSTVTSPLANLTGLTNDEIIRRIVAYCSDASTGMDETAANAACNHLMQHYAEQAQTPEDLERVMQGAIAANGVEFLLCEYFGFYIFEHLSQRFQEKITQDRGKAVSSATFDEIKLDIIGRVRVMGATKPISQINWHGPQGHQIIDDIFDSVLVIFQ
;
A
#
# COMPACT_ATOMS: atom_id res chain seq x y z
N MET A 1 -1.98 -21.61 -12.87
CA MET A 1 -0.64 -22.07 -13.28
C MET A 1 0.36 -20.99 -12.88
N GLY A 2 1.17 -21.25 -11.84
CA GLY A 2 2.11 -20.28 -11.30
C GLY A 2 3.37 -20.21 -12.15
N THR A 3 3.69 -19.03 -12.69
CA THR A 3 4.98 -18.76 -13.31
C THR A 3 5.96 -18.36 -12.21
N THR A 4 6.47 -19.35 -11.47
CA THR A 4 7.57 -19.12 -10.52
C THR A 4 8.82 -18.76 -11.32
N GLN A 5 9.06 -17.46 -11.53
CA GLN A 5 10.37 -17.04 -11.99
C GLN A 5 11.38 -17.33 -10.88
N ARG A 6 12.35 -18.21 -11.15
CA ARG A 6 13.51 -18.39 -10.29
C ARG A 6 14.16 -17.02 -10.10
N ILE A 7 14.09 -16.48 -8.90
CA ILE A 7 14.83 -15.27 -8.52
C ILE A 7 16.31 -15.67 -8.45
N VAL A 8 17.00 -15.57 -9.58
CA VAL A 8 18.46 -15.75 -9.66
C VAL A 8 19.10 -14.43 -9.20
N PRO A 9 19.92 -14.41 -8.14
CA PRO A 9 20.64 -13.20 -7.75
C PRO A 9 21.62 -12.80 -8.86
N GLY A 10 21.54 -11.55 -9.33
CA GLY A 10 22.62 -10.94 -10.12
C GLY A 10 22.50 -11.02 -11.63
N VAL A 11 21.28 -11.04 -12.20
CA VAL A 11 21.12 -10.75 -13.64
C VAL A 11 21.42 -9.26 -13.87
N THR A 12 22.36 -8.95 -14.76
CA THR A 12 22.76 -7.59 -15.09
C THR A 12 21.55 -6.78 -15.58
N GLY A 13 21.19 -5.71 -14.86
CA GLY A 13 20.02 -4.87 -15.15
C GLY A 13 18.77 -5.19 -14.35
N GLU A 14 18.73 -6.30 -13.59
CA GLU A 14 17.63 -6.60 -12.69
C GLU A 14 17.86 -6.06 -11.26
N PRO A 15 16.80 -5.63 -10.55
CA PRO A 15 16.90 -5.26 -9.14
C PRO A 15 17.50 -6.40 -8.30
N ASN A 16 18.21 -6.05 -7.22
CA ASN A 16 18.83 -7.03 -6.32
C ASN A 16 17.78 -7.75 -5.43
N TRP A 17 16.94 -8.57 -6.06
CA TRP A 17 15.84 -9.32 -5.45
C TRP A 17 16.31 -10.33 -4.42
N GLY A 18 17.53 -10.89 -4.58
CA GLY A 18 18.13 -11.80 -3.62
C GLY A 18 18.32 -11.17 -2.23
N ASN A 19 18.74 -9.90 -2.17
CA ASN A 19 18.90 -9.18 -0.92
C ASN A 19 17.58 -8.88 -0.23
N ILE A 20 16.54 -8.55 -1.01
CA ILE A 20 15.20 -8.27 -0.49
C ILE A 20 14.57 -9.58 0.01
N SER A 21 14.69 -10.66 -0.75
CA SER A 21 14.22 -11.99 -0.34
C SER A 21 14.83 -12.42 0.99
N ARG A 22 16.15 -12.26 1.17
CA ARG A 22 16.82 -12.51 2.47
C ARG A 22 16.28 -11.62 3.59
N GLY A 23 15.95 -10.37 3.28
CA GLY A 23 15.28 -9.44 4.21
C GLY A 23 13.94 -9.98 4.70
N VAL A 24 13.04 -10.33 3.77
CA VAL A 24 11.72 -10.91 4.10
C VAL A 24 11.86 -12.23 4.88
N THR A 25 12.77 -13.12 4.48
CA THR A 25 13.03 -14.37 5.23
C THR A 25 13.53 -14.08 6.65
N SER A 26 14.32 -13.03 6.84
CA SER A 26 14.77 -12.61 8.17
C SER A 26 13.63 -12.05 9.03
N VAL A 27 12.69 -11.31 8.43
CA VAL A 27 11.47 -10.84 9.12
C VAL A 27 10.64 -12.04 9.57
N ALA A 28 10.38 -12.99 8.67
CA ALA A 28 9.64 -14.22 8.99
C ALA A 28 10.28 -15.00 10.15
N GLY A 29 11.61 -15.13 10.15
CA GLY A 29 12.35 -15.78 11.22
C GLY A 29 12.27 -15.06 12.57
N THR A 30 12.12 -13.74 12.59
CA THR A 30 11.88 -12.98 13.83
C THR A 30 10.45 -13.17 14.33
N ILE A 31 9.45 -13.16 13.44
CA ILE A 31 8.04 -13.37 13.79
C ILE A 31 7.82 -14.76 14.40
N GLN A 32 8.46 -15.81 13.84
CA GLN A 32 8.41 -17.14 14.45
C GLN A 32 8.98 -17.14 15.88
N LYS A 33 10.03 -16.37 16.13
CA LYS A 33 10.60 -16.23 17.48
C LYS A 33 9.70 -15.45 18.42
N GLU A 34 9.00 -14.41 17.93
CA GLU A 34 7.98 -13.69 18.70
C GLU A 34 6.86 -14.65 19.12
N GLN A 35 6.26 -15.36 18.16
CA GLN A 35 5.21 -16.34 18.43
C GLN A 35 5.66 -17.47 19.37
N THR A 36 6.92 -17.91 19.27
CA THR A 36 7.48 -18.91 20.18
C THR A 36 7.66 -18.35 21.59
N GLU A 37 8.06 -17.08 21.73
CA GLU A 37 8.22 -16.43 23.02
C GLU A 37 6.87 -16.12 23.69
N GLU A 38 5.86 -15.72 22.91
CA GLU A 38 4.49 -15.50 23.37
C GLU A 38 3.80 -16.76 23.89
N LYS A 39 4.13 -17.93 23.33
CA LYS A 39 3.53 -19.22 23.70
C LYS A 39 4.15 -19.88 24.93
N LYS A 40 5.15 -19.25 25.56
CA LYS A 40 5.75 -19.81 26.79
C LYS A 40 4.84 -19.60 27.98
N ASP A 41 4.93 -20.49 28.96
CA ASP A 41 4.19 -20.38 30.23
C ASP A 41 4.52 -19.07 30.96
N GLU A 42 5.78 -18.64 30.90
CA GLU A 42 6.25 -17.34 31.40
C GLU A 42 6.96 -16.56 30.28
N PRO A 43 6.23 -15.73 29.51
CA PRO A 43 6.81 -14.94 28.43
C PRO A 43 7.75 -13.85 28.96
N ASN A 44 8.95 -13.73 28.37
CA ASN A 44 9.89 -12.67 28.75
C ASN A 44 9.56 -11.36 28.01
N THR A 45 8.93 -10.41 28.70
CA THR A 45 8.53 -9.11 28.15
C THR A 45 9.69 -8.33 27.53
N LYS A 46 10.88 -8.34 28.16
CA LYS A 46 12.06 -7.63 27.61
C LYS A 46 12.50 -8.25 26.28
N LYS A 47 12.46 -9.58 26.18
CA LYS A 47 12.80 -10.30 24.96
C LYS A 47 11.76 -10.06 23.87
N GLN A 48 10.47 -10.04 24.19
CA GLN A 48 9.40 -9.69 23.25
C GLN A 48 9.63 -8.29 22.67
N GLN A 49 9.82 -7.28 23.53
CA GLN A 49 10.11 -5.91 23.09
C GLN A 49 11.36 -5.82 22.21
N GLN A 50 12.41 -6.58 22.54
CA GLN A 50 13.63 -6.64 21.72
C GLN A 50 13.36 -7.26 20.33
N LEU A 51 12.57 -8.34 20.27
CA LEU A 51 12.20 -8.98 19.01
C LEU A 51 11.33 -8.06 18.14
N THR A 52 10.38 -7.35 18.75
CA THR A 52 9.52 -6.38 18.02
C THR A 52 10.33 -5.23 17.44
N LYS A 53 11.23 -4.63 18.24
CA LYS A 53 12.14 -3.59 17.73
C LYS A 53 13.02 -4.11 16.59
N ARG A 54 13.52 -5.35 16.71
CA ARG A 54 14.30 -5.99 15.65
C ARG A 54 13.49 -6.23 14.39
N ARG A 55 12.26 -6.71 14.51
CA ARG A 55 11.35 -6.93 13.37
C ARG A 55 11.07 -5.62 12.65
N GLN A 56 10.69 -4.58 13.39
CA GLN A 56 10.45 -3.24 12.86
C GLN A 56 11.66 -2.71 12.06
N GLU A 57 12.87 -2.86 12.59
CA GLU A 57 14.09 -2.47 11.89
C GLU A 57 14.35 -3.33 10.64
N GLN A 58 14.08 -4.64 10.70
CA GLN A 58 14.20 -5.52 9.53
C GLN A 58 13.20 -5.16 8.43
N VAL A 59 11.96 -4.81 8.77
CA VAL A 59 10.96 -4.31 7.81
C VAL A 59 11.47 -3.02 7.17
N LYS A 60 11.93 -2.06 7.98
CA LYS A 60 12.50 -0.79 7.50
C LYS A 60 13.60 -1.04 6.47
N GLN A 61 14.60 -1.85 6.83
CA GLN A 61 15.72 -2.19 5.94
C GLN A 61 15.28 -2.95 4.68
N THR A 62 14.29 -3.82 4.78
CA THR A 62 13.80 -4.61 3.64
C THR A 62 13.10 -3.71 2.62
N VAL A 63 12.27 -2.78 3.08
CA VAL A 63 11.66 -1.76 2.23
C VAL A 63 12.72 -0.82 1.64
N GLY A 64 13.68 -0.35 2.44
CA GLY A 64 14.79 0.46 1.94
C GLY A 64 15.57 -0.23 0.81
N ARG A 65 15.82 -1.54 0.95
CA ARG A 65 16.44 -2.36 -0.12
C ARG A 65 15.55 -2.49 -1.36
N LEU A 66 14.23 -2.62 -1.21
CA LEU A 66 13.28 -2.61 -2.33
C LEU A 66 13.39 -1.30 -3.12
N ILE A 67 13.42 -0.17 -2.42
CA ILE A 67 13.53 1.16 -3.03
C ILE A 67 14.86 1.29 -3.79
N GLN A 68 15.98 0.90 -3.15
CA GLN A 68 17.30 0.94 -3.78
C GLN A 68 17.39 0.03 -5.01
N ALA A 69 16.90 -1.20 -4.90
CA ALA A 69 16.90 -2.16 -5.99
C ALA A 69 16.03 -1.67 -7.17
N SER A 70 14.97 -0.91 -6.88
CA SER A 70 14.09 -0.30 -7.89
C SER A 70 14.67 0.97 -8.53
N GLY A 71 15.97 1.22 -8.43
CA GLY A 71 16.62 2.41 -9.01
C GLY A 71 16.68 3.62 -8.07
N GLY A 72 16.37 3.42 -6.79
CA GLY A 72 16.48 4.44 -5.75
C GLY A 72 15.28 5.39 -5.70
N ARG A 73 15.26 6.19 -4.61
CA ARG A 73 14.14 7.09 -4.26
C ARG A 73 13.77 8.06 -5.37
N ALA A 74 14.74 8.69 -6.01
CA ALA A 74 14.47 9.67 -7.08
C ALA A 74 13.79 9.04 -8.31
N ALA A 75 14.21 7.84 -8.72
CA ALA A 75 13.59 7.14 -9.85
C ALA A 75 12.20 6.61 -9.50
N VAL A 76 12.05 6.05 -8.30
CA VAL A 76 10.78 5.56 -7.77
C VAL A 76 9.76 6.68 -7.64
N LYS A 77 10.11 7.77 -6.95
CA LYS A 77 9.16 8.88 -6.70
C LYS A 77 8.68 9.52 -7.98
N SER A 78 9.54 9.61 -9.00
CA SER A 78 9.24 10.24 -10.29
C SER A 78 8.53 9.31 -11.29
N GLY A 79 8.28 8.04 -10.90
CA GLY A 79 7.72 7.02 -11.79
C GLY A 79 8.62 6.62 -12.95
N ARG A 80 9.93 6.95 -12.88
CA ARG A 80 10.94 6.64 -13.90
C ARG A 80 11.59 5.28 -13.69
N SER A 81 11.44 4.69 -12.52
CA SER A 81 11.87 3.32 -12.28
C SER A 81 11.11 2.34 -13.17
N ALA A 82 11.82 1.34 -13.68
CA ALA A 82 11.27 0.31 -14.55
C ALA A 82 10.38 -0.69 -13.78
N THR A 83 10.50 -0.75 -12.46
CA THR A 83 9.87 -1.80 -11.64
C THR A 83 8.82 -1.31 -10.67
N LEU A 84 8.90 -0.04 -10.25
CA LEU A 84 8.04 0.51 -9.21
C LEU A 84 7.88 2.02 -9.38
N GLY A 85 6.66 2.52 -9.26
CA GLY A 85 6.34 3.94 -9.05
C GLY A 85 5.52 4.55 -10.18
N ARG A 86 5.49 3.94 -11.38
CA ARG A 86 4.75 4.51 -12.52
C ARG A 86 3.25 4.35 -12.31
N SER A 87 2.79 3.10 -12.15
CA SER A 87 1.36 2.81 -12.01
C SER A 87 0.83 3.30 -10.66
N GLY A 88 1.65 3.24 -9.60
CA GLY A 88 1.28 3.80 -8.29
C GLY A 88 0.97 5.29 -8.35
N ARG A 89 1.79 6.09 -9.04
CA ARG A 89 1.51 7.53 -9.20
C ARG A 89 0.25 7.83 -10.00
N ARG A 90 0.04 7.10 -11.11
CA ARG A 90 -1.15 7.27 -11.95
C ARG A 90 -2.42 6.89 -11.17
N GLY A 91 -2.36 5.79 -10.41
CA GLY A 91 -3.42 5.38 -9.49
C GLY A 91 -3.69 6.44 -8.43
N ALA A 92 -2.66 6.96 -7.76
CA ALA A 92 -2.78 8.05 -6.79
C ALA A 92 -3.41 9.32 -7.39
N GLN A 93 -3.10 9.64 -8.65
CA GLN A 93 -3.67 10.79 -9.33
C GLN A 93 -5.17 10.64 -9.57
N ARG A 94 -5.60 9.51 -10.12
CA ARG A 94 -7.02 9.23 -10.33
C ARG A 94 -7.76 9.16 -9.00
N LEU A 95 -7.17 8.49 -8.02
CA LEU A 95 -7.70 8.35 -6.67
C LEU A 95 -7.90 9.70 -5.97
N SER A 96 -6.91 10.59 -6.02
CA SER A 96 -7.01 11.91 -5.38
C SER A 96 -8.09 12.80 -6.03
N GLY A 97 -8.21 12.75 -7.35
CA GLY A 97 -9.32 13.36 -8.08
C GLY A 97 -10.68 12.81 -7.60
N PHE A 98 -10.80 11.48 -7.52
CA PHE A 98 -12.01 10.82 -7.03
C PHE A 98 -12.36 11.23 -5.59
N LEU A 99 -11.41 11.14 -4.66
CA LEU A 99 -11.59 11.50 -3.25
C LEU A 99 -11.99 12.97 -3.09
N SER A 100 -11.47 13.86 -3.94
CA SER A 100 -11.86 15.27 -3.90
C SER A 100 -13.33 15.48 -4.29
N VAL A 101 -13.84 14.72 -5.27
CA VAL A 101 -15.26 14.75 -5.62
C VAL A 101 -16.11 14.15 -4.49
N VAL A 102 -15.67 13.07 -3.84
CA VAL A 102 -16.34 12.51 -2.66
C VAL A 102 -16.46 13.55 -1.55
N ALA A 103 -15.39 14.30 -1.30
CA ALA A 103 -15.34 15.33 -0.25
C ALA A 103 -16.37 16.44 -0.46
N THR A 104 -16.61 16.85 -1.71
CA THR A 104 -17.49 18.00 -2.02
C THR A 104 -18.90 17.62 -2.47
N GLY A 105 -19.06 16.45 -3.10
CA GLY A 105 -20.31 16.04 -3.76
C GLY A 105 -20.79 14.63 -3.40
N GLY A 106 -20.08 13.90 -2.54
CA GLY A 106 -20.44 12.55 -2.14
C GLY A 106 -20.00 11.47 -3.13
N LEU A 107 -20.22 10.22 -2.72
CA LEU A 107 -19.80 9.02 -3.43
C LEU A 107 -20.59 8.84 -4.72
N ALA A 108 -21.89 9.17 -4.72
CA ALA A 108 -22.71 9.13 -5.92
C ALA A 108 -22.19 10.09 -7.01
N ALA A 109 -21.85 11.33 -6.65
CA ALA A 109 -21.25 12.28 -7.58
C ALA A 109 -19.88 11.82 -8.07
N ALA A 110 -19.05 11.26 -7.20
CA ALA A 110 -17.75 10.73 -7.61
C ALA A 110 -17.89 9.55 -8.58
N LEU A 111 -18.83 8.63 -8.33
CA LEU A 111 -19.07 7.48 -9.20
C LEU A 111 -19.62 7.86 -10.58
N SER A 112 -20.42 8.93 -10.68
CA SER A 112 -20.91 9.42 -11.97
C SER A 112 -19.82 10.06 -12.83
N THR A 113 -18.70 10.50 -12.23
CA THR A 113 -17.52 10.99 -12.99
C THR A 113 -16.69 9.85 -13.60
N VAL A 114 -16.83 8.63 -13.09
CA VAL A 114 -15.96 7.49 -13.44
C VAL A 114 -16.69 6.33 -14.10
N THR A 115 -18.02 6.28 -13.97
CA THR A 115 -18.90 5.34 -14.66
C THR A 115 -19.93 6.10 -15.48
N SER A 116 -20.58 5.43 -16.45
CA SER A 116 -21.63 6.04 -17.28
C SER A 116 -22.62 6.87 -16.42
N PRO A 117 -23.18 8.01 -16.90
CA PRO A 117 -23.88 9.03 -16.10
C PRO A 117 -25.12 8.60 -15.26
N LEU A 118 -25.41 7.31 -15.16
CA LEU A 118 -26.57 6.71 -14.50
C LEU A 118 -26.22 5.90 -13.25
N ALA A 119 -25.02 6.05 -12.67
CA ALA A 119 -24.62 5.30 -11.48
C ALA A 119 -25.32 5.80 -10.21
N ASN A 120 -26.59 5.43 -10.07
CA ASN A 120 -27.27 5.43 -8.79
C ASN A 120 -26.58 4.39 -7.88
N LEU A 121 -26.32 4.75 -6.61
CA LEU A 121 -25.82 3.82 -5.59
C LEU A 121 -26.84 2.70 -5.29
N THR A 122 -28.11 2.93 -5.64
CA THR A 122 -29.21 2.00 -5.37
C THR A 122 -28.93 0.61 -5.94
N GLY A 123 -28.91 -0.39 -5.06
CA GLY A 123 -28.70 -1.79 -5.40
C GLY A 123 -27.23 -2.21 -5.52
N LEU A 124 -26.27 -1.31 -5.31
CA LEU A 124 -24.85 -1.65 -5.27
C LEU A 124 -24.41 -2.05 -3.87
N THR A 125 -23.58 -3.07 -3.78
CA THR A 125 -22.84 -3.45 -2.57
C THR A 125 -21.55 -2.63 -2.44
N ASN A 126 -21.00 -2.56 -1.21
CA ASN A 126 -19.69 -1.93 -0.99
C ASN A 126 -18.61 -2.55 -1.89
N ASP A 127 -18.58 -3.88 -2.05
CA ASP A 127 -17.62 -4.56 -2.93
C ASP A 127 -17.77 -4.17 -4.41
N GLU A 128 -18.99 -3.94 -4.90
CA GLU A 128 -19.23 -3.46 -6.26
C GLU A 128 -18.74 -2.03 -6.45
N ILE A 129 -18.95 -1.17 -5.46
CA ILE A 129 -18.44 0.20 -5.45
C ILE A 129 -16.91 0.18 -5.47
N ILE A 130 -16.28 -0.58 -4.58
CA ILE A 130 -14.82 -0.71 -4.51
C ILE A 130 -14.25 -1.19 -5.84
N ARG A 131 -14.84 -2.23 -6.44
CA ARG A 131 -14.40 -2.72 -7.76
C ARG A 131 -14.45 -1.65 -8.85
N ARG A 132 -15.48 -0.80 -8.85
CA ARG A 132 -15.59 0.32 -9.80
C ARG A 132 -14.53 1.39 -9.54
N ILE A 133 -14.26 1.72 -8.28
CA ILE A 133 -13.21 2.68 -7.89
C ILE A 133 -11.84 2.17 -8.31
N VAL A 134 -11.53 0.91 -8.01
CA VAL A 134 -10.26 0.28 -8.40
C VAL A 134 -10.13 0.28 -9.93
N ALA A 135 -11.17 -0.14 -10.66
CA ALA A 135 -11.16 -0.12 -12.12
C ALA A 135 -10.92 1.28 -12.71
N TYR A 136 -11.46 2.33 -12.09
CA TYR A 136 -11.16 3.71 -12.48
C TYR A 136 -9.71 4.11 -12.20
N CYS A 137 -9.16 3.70 -11.06
CA CYS A 137 -7.78 4.02 -10.68
C CYS A 137 -6.75 3.25 -11.52
N SER A 138 -7.10 2.04 -11.97
CA SER A 138 -6.28 1.18 -12.82
C SER A 138 -5.84 1.86 -14.12
N ASP A 139 -4.67 1.48 -14.61
CA ASP A 139 -4.20 1.90 -15.92
C ASP A 139 -4.64 0.88 -17.00
N ALA A 140 -4.30 1.14 -18.27
CA ALA A 140 -4.47 0.15 -19.34
C ALA A 140 -3.21 -0.74 -19.50
N SER A 141 -2.21 -0.57 -18.63
CA SER A 141 -0.98 -1.36 -18.72
C SER A 141 -1.22 -2.80 -18.22
N THR A 142 -0.18 -3.63 -18.27
CA THR A 142 -0.20 -4.93 -17.61
C THR A 142 1.16 -5.15 -16.96
N GLY A 143 1.18 -5.67 -15.73
CA GLY A 143 2.42 -5.99 -15.02
C GLY A 143 2.32 -5.81 -13.51
N MET A 144 3.35 -6.27 -12.80
CA MET A 144 3.39 -6.26 -11.32
C MET A 144 3.22 -4.87 -10.72
N ASP A 145 3.74 -3.82 -11.37
CA ASP A 145 3.61 -2.46 -10.85
C ASP A 145 2.16 -2.00 -10.78
N GLU A 146 1.38 -2.36 -11.78
CA GLU A 146 -0.04 -2.07 -11.82
C GLU A 146 -0.86 -2.98 -10.92
N THR A 147 -0.55 -4.28 -10.88
CA THR A 147 -1.18 -5.20 -9.93
C THR A 147 -1.03 -4.66 -8.50
N ALA A 148 0.15 -4.16 -8.14
CA ALA A 148 0.40 -3.52 -6.85
C ALA A 148 -0.39 -2.22 -6.66
N ALA A 149 -0.47 -1.36 -7.67
CA ALA A 149 -1.26 -0.12 -7.60
C ALA A 149 -2.76 -0.39 -7.38
N ASN A 150 -3.30 -1.39 -8.08
CA ASN A 150 -4.71 -1.76 -8.00
C ASN A 150 -5.04 -2.44 -6.66
N ALA A 151 -4.16 -3.34 -6.20
CA ALA A 151 -4.30 -3.98 -4.89
C ALA A 151 -4.18 -2.96 -3.75
N ALA A 152 -3.30 -1.95 -3.87
CA ALA A 152 -3.20 -0.87 -2.90
C ALA A 152 -4.47 -0.01 -2.84
N CYS A 153 -5.05 0.32 -4.00
CA CYS A 153 -6.33 1.01 -4.07
C CYS A 153 -7.43 0.17 -3.39
N ASN A 154 -7.49 -1.12 -3.70
CA ASN A 154 -8.45 -2.04 -3.07
C ASN A 154 -8.28 -2.11 -1.56
N HIS A 155 -7.05 -2.24 -1.06
CA HIS A 155 -6.76 -2.26 0.38
C HIS A 155 -7.20 -0.99 1.09
N LEU A 156 -6.93 0.18 0.51
CA LEU A 156 -7.37 1.45 1.06
C LEU A 156 -8.90 1.51 1.14
N MET A 157 -9.59 1.16 0.05
CA MET A 157 -11.05 1.23 0.01
C MET A 157 -11.70 0.20 0.96
N GLN A 158 -11.15 -1.02 1.02
CA GLN A 158 -11.61 -2.04 1.97
C GLN A 158 -11.43 -1.59 3.41
N HIS A 159 -10.32 -0.93 3.75
CA HIS A 159 -10.08 -0.43 5.11
C HIS A 159 -11.19 0.54 5.59
N TYR A 160 -11.71 1.38 4.69
CA TYR A 160 -12.85 2.25 5.01
C TYR A 160 -14.18 1.49 4.98
N ALA A 161 -14.34 0.54 4.06
CA ALA A 161 -15.56 -0.28 3.97
C ALA A 161 -15.75 -1.25 5.15
N GLU A 162 -14.69 -1.66 5.84
CA GLU A 162 -14.77 -2.46 7.08
C GLU A 162 -15.58 -1.75 8.18
N GLN A 163 -15.69 -0.43 8.12
CA GLN A 163 -16.43 0.41 9.07
C GLN A 163 -17.85 0.76 8.57
N ALA A 164 -18.25 0.25 7.40
CA ALA A 164 -19.48 0.61 6.72
C ALA A 164 -20.33 -0.63 6.40
N GLN A 165 -21.60 -0.61 6.78
CA GLN A 165 -22.54 -1.70 6.47
C GLN A 165 -23.28 -1.48 5.14
N THR A 166 -23.48 -0.21 4.77
CA THR A 166 -24.20 0.21 3.56
C THR A 166 -23.34 1.15 2.71
N PRO A 167 -23.68 1.35 1.42
CA PRO A 167 -23.06 2.38 0.58
C PRO A 167 -23.13 3.79 1.18
N GLU A 168 -24.22 4.12 1.86
CA GLU A 168 -24.42 5.41 2.53
C GLU A 168 -23.53 5.53 3.77
N ASP A 169 -23.29 4.44 4.50
CA ASP A 169 -22.28 4.42 5.57
C ASP A 169 -20.88 4.58 4.98
N LEU A 170 -20.60 3.95 3.84
CA LEU A 170 -19.29 4.04 3.17
C LEU A 170 -19.01 5.49 2.75
N GLU A 171 -19.98 6.18 2.16
CA GLU A 171 -19.86 7.61 1.85
C GLU A 171 -19.54 8.42 3.10
N ARG A 172 -20.28 8.22 4.19
CA ARG A 172 -20.06 8.94 5.46
C ARG A 172 -18.67 8.66 6.05
N VAL A 173 -18.23 7.41 6.05
CA VAL A 173 -16.89 7.02 6.53
C VAL A 173 -15.80 7.68 5.69
N MET A 174 -15.92 7.65 4.37
CA MET A 174 -14.94 8.27 3.47
C MET A 174 -14.90 9.79 3.63
N GLN A 175 -16.05 10.46 3.66
CA GLN A 175 -16.12 11.91 3.88
C GLN A 175 -15.57 12.29 5.25
N GLY A 176 -15.87 11.53 6.30
CA GLY A 176 -15.32 11.74 7.64
C GLY A 176 -13.80 11.60 7.67
N ALA A 177 -13.25 10.58 7.01
CA ALA A 177 -11.81 10.37 6.91
C ALA A 177 -11.10 11.51 6.16
N ILE A 178 -11.69 11.97 5.05
CA ILE A 178 -11.15 13.09 4.26
C ILE A 178 -11.26 14.40 5.05
N ALA A 179 -12.36 14.65 5.74
CA ALA A 179 -12.55 15.86 6.54
C ALA A 179 -11.58 15.91 7.74
N ALA A 180 -11.31 14.77 8.38
CA ALA A 180 -10.42 14.69 9.52
C ALA A 180 -8.94 14.78 9.14
N ASN A 181 -8.54 14.14 8.04
CA ASN A 181 -7.12 13.92 7.74
C ASN A 181 -6.64 14.50 6.40
N GLY A 182 -7.56 14.90 5.52
CA GLY A 182 -7.24 15.34 4.15
C GLY A 182 -7.04 14.18 3.16
N VAL A 183 -7.05 14.51 1.87
CA VAL A 183 -6.81 13.55 0.78
C VAL A 183 -5.36 13.04 0.83
N GLU A 184 -4.44 13.90 1.27
CA GLU A 184 -3.02 13.63 1.38
C GLU A 184 -2.71 12.50 2.36
N PHE A 185 -3.44 12.43 3.48
CA PHE A 185 -3.31 11.31 4.42
C PHE A 185 -3.73 9.99 3.78
N LEU A 186 -4.86 9.97 3.07
CA LEU A 186 -5.33 8.78 2.35
C LEU A 186 -4.33 8.37 1.25
N LEU A 187 -3.67 9.33 0.60
CA LEU A 187 -2.59 9.05 -0.35
C LEU A 187 -1.34 8.48 0.33
N CYS A 188 -1.00 8.94 1.53
CA CYS A 188 0.07 8.33 2.32
C CYS A 188 -0.25 6.84 2.54
N GLU A 189 -1.45 6.52 3.04
CA GLU A 189 -1.88 5.14 3.25
C GLU A 189 -1.86 4.31 1.96
N TYR A 190 -2.36 4.87 0.86
CA TYR A 190 -2.29 4.26 -0.47
C TYR A 190 -0.86 3.88 -0.83
N PHE A 191 0.11 4.79 -0.68
CA PHE A 191 1.52 4.50 -0.99
C PHE A 191 2.14 3.49 -0.03
N GLY A 192 1.69 3.45 1.22
CA GLY A 192 2.05 2.40 2.17
C GLY A 192 1.60 1.03 1.68
N PHE A 193 0.32 0.88 1.30
CA PHE A 193 -0.20 -0.37 0.74
C PHE A 193 0.50 -0.73 -0.56
N TYR A 194 0.80 0.25 -1.41
CA TYR A 194 1.50 0.05 -2.67
C TYR A 194 2.91 -0.53 -2.49
N ILE A 195 3.68 -0.01 -1.53
CA ILE A 195 4.99 -0.57 -1.18
C ILE A 195 4.85 -1.99 -0.62
N PHE A 196 3.86 -2.22 0.24
CA PHE A 196 3.56 -3.53 0.79
C PHE A 196 3.26 -4.55 -0.32
N GLU A 197 2.44 -4.18 -1.29
CA GLU A 197 2.03 -5.05 -2.40
C GLU A 197 3.21 -5.49 -3.27
N HIS A 198 4.19 -4.60 -3.49
CA HIS A 198 5.42 -4.99 -4.18
C HIS A 198 6.24 -6.05 -3.43
N LEU A 199 6.17 -6.09 -2.09
CA LEU A 199 6.79 -7.14 -1.29
C LEU A 199 5.95 -8.43 -1.31
N SER A 200 4.64 -8.34 -1.09
CA SER A 200 3.75 -9.50 -1.01
C SER A 200 3.76 -10.30 -2.32
N GLN A 201 3.53 -9.63 -3.44
CA GLN A 201 3.45 -10.27 -4.76
C GLN A 201 4.73 -11.01 -5.15
N ARG A 202 5.89 -10.53 -4.68
CA ARG A 202 7.21 -11.10 -5.05
C ARG A 202 7.69 -12.19 -4.11
N PHE A 203 7.34 -12.13 -2.83
CA PHE A 203 8.00 -12.96 -1.81
C PHE A 203 7.05 -13.86 -1.03
N GLN A 204 5.74 -13.66 -1.08
CA GLN A 204 4.79 -14.44 -0.28
C GLN A 204 4.76 -15.92 -0.64
N GLU A 205 4.77 -16.26 -1.92
CA GLU A 205 4.80 -17.65 -2.37
C GLU A 205 6.06 -18.36 -1.83
N LYS A 206 7.22 -17.72 -1.93
CA LYS A 206 8.47 -18.27 -1.41
C LYS A 206 8.42 -18.50 0.10
N ILE A 207 7.97 -17.52 0.88
CA ILE A 207 7.87 -17.69 2.34
C ILE A 207 6.86 -18.79 2.69
N THR A 208 5.77 -18.90 1.92
CA THR A 208 4.79 -20.00 2.07
C THR A 208 5.44 -21.36 1.83
N GLN A 209 6.28 -21.50 0.80
CA GLN A 209 7.03 -22.73 0.51
C GLN A 209 8.09 -23.03 1.59
N ASP A 210 8.85 -22.02 2.01
CA ASP A 210 9.99 -22.19 2.93
C ASP A 210 9.55 -22.39 4.40
N ARG A 211 8.42 -21.79 4.82
CA ARG A 211 8.03 -21.66 6.23
C ARG A 211 6.58 -22.06 6.53
N GLY A 212 5.78 -22.37 5.49
CA GLY A 212 4.37 -22.72 5.62
C GLY A 212 3.42 -21.51 5.62
N LYS A 213 2.14 -21.79 5.32
CA LYS A 213 1.09 -20.78 5.11
C LYS A 213 0.86 -19.89 6.33
N ALA A 214 0.83 -20.45 7.54
CA ALA A 214 0.56 -19.70 8.77
C ALA A 214 1.66 -18.65 9.04
N VAL A 215 2.93 -19.04 8.93
CA VAL A 215 4.07 -18.14 9.10
C VAL A 215 4.09 -17.09 8.00
N SER A 216 3.82 -17.48 6.76
CA SER A 216 3.73 -16.53 5.65
C SER A 216 2.63 -15.49 5.89
N SER A 217 1.41 -15.89 6.27
CA SER A 217 0.32 -14.95 6.55
C SER A 217 0.73 -13.95 7.64
N ALA A 218 1.18 -14.46 8.80
CA ALA A 218 1.63 -13.60 9.89
C ALA A 218 2.79 -12.67 9.48
N THR A 219 3.68 -13.15 8.61
CA THR A 219 4.79 -12.33 8.09
C THR A 219 4.30 -11.13 7.30
N PHE A 220 3.40 -11.34 6.33
CA PHE A 220 2.93 -10.25 5.48
C PHE A 220 1.92 -9.37 6.20
N ASP A 221 1.14 -9.90 7.15
CA ASP A 221 0.30 -9.07 8.02
C ASP A 221 1.14 -8.13 8.89
N GLU A 222 2.23 -8.61 9.51
CA GLU A 222 3.12 -7.76 10.31
C GLU A 222 3.92 -6.75 9.48
N ILE A 223 4.34 -7.12 8.27
CA ILE A 223 4.98 -6.18 7.33
C ILE A 223 4.00 -5.07 6.96
N LYS A 224 2.76 -5.42 6.60
CA LYS A 224 1.69 -4.47 6.27
C LYS A 224 1.42 -3.54 7.45
N LEU A 225 1.22 -4.09 8.65
CA LEU A 225 0.95 -3.31 9.85
C LEU A 225 2.09 -2.34 10.20
N ASP A 226 3.35 -2.76 10.10
CA ASP A 226 4.49 -1.87 10.37
C ASP A 226 4.61 -0.75 9.31
N ILE A 227 4.45 -1.09 8.02
CA ILE A 227 4.47 -0.08 6.94
C ILE A 227 3.36 0.95 7.14
N ILE A 228 2.11 0.52 7.29
CA ILE A 228 0.96 1.41 7.46
C ILE A 228 1.06 2.20 8.77
N GLY A 229 1.49 1.56 9.86
CA GLY A 229 1.68 2.23 11.14
C GLY A 229 2.65 3.41 11.05
N ARG A 230 3.80 3.23 10.37
CA ARG A 230 4.78 4.31 10.17
C ARG A 230 4.23 5.44 9.30
N VAL A 231 3.53 5.08 8.23
CA VAL A 231 2.94 6.04 7.28
C VAL A 231 1.86 6.90 7.96
N ARG A 232 1.02 6.30 8.81
CA ARG A 232 -0.03 7.02 9.54
C ARG A 232 0.53 8.05 10.53
N VAL A 233 1.68 7.76 11.16
CA VAL A 233 2.36 8.73 12.03
C VAL A 233 2.84 9.95 11.24
N MET A 234 3.26 9.78 9.98
CA MET A 234 3.71 10.86 9.11
C MET A 234 2.53 11.73 8.61
N GLY A 235 1.42 11.10 8.21
CA GLY A 235 0.30 11.77 7.55
C GLY A 235 -0.43 12.83 8.40
N ALA A 236 -0.10 12.98 9.68
CA ALA A 236 -0.76 13.90 10.61
C ALA A 236 -0.45 15.41 10.37
N THR A 237 0.05 15.82 9.20
CA THR A 237 0.42 17.23 8.96
C THR A 237 -0.09 17.83 7.64
N LYS A 238 -1.06 18.75 7.82
CA LYS A 238 -1.58 19.81 6.95
C LYS A 238 -2.56 19.42 5.82
N PRO A 239 -3.84 19.84 5.92
CA PRO A 239 -4.76 19.83 4.78
C PRO A 239 -4.45 20.99 3.83
N ILE A 240 -4.36 20.71 2.51
CA ILE A 240 -4.34 21.73 1.47
C ILE A 240 -5.71 21.72 0.78
N SER A 241 -6.41 22.85 0.77
CA SER A 241 -7.68 22.98 0.07
C SER A 241 -7.49 23.40 -1.39
N GLN A 242 -8.34 22.87 -2.28
CA GLN A 242 -8.47 23.22 -3.70
C GLN A 242 -7.25 22.93 -4.58
N ILE A 243 -6.92 21.65 -4.75
CA ILE A 243 -5.87 21.18 -5.67
C ILE A 243 -6.49 20.68 -6.97
N ASN A 244 -5.98 21.14 -8.11
CA ASN A 244 -6.22 20.45 -9.38
C ASN A 244 -5.28 19.23 -9.49
N TRP A 245 -5.78 18.06 -9.08
CA TRP A 245 -5.01 16.80 -9.06
C TRP A 245 -4.55 16.33 -10.45
N HIS A 246 -5.26 16.73 -11.50
CA HIS A 246 -4.90 16.40 -12.88
C HIS A 246 -3.87 17.38 -13.47
N GLY A 247 -3.63 18.52 -12.81
CA GLY A 247 -2.67 19.53 -13.23
C GLY A 247 -1.25 19.30 -12.69
N PRO A 248 -0.26 20.10 -13.14
CA PRO A 248 1.13 19.98 -12.70
C PRO A 248 1.31 20.06 -11.17
N GLN A 249 0.51 20.90 -10.51
CA GLN A 249 0.50 21.03 -9.05
C GLN A 249 0.13 19.71 -8.36
N GLY A 250 -0.94 19.06 -8.82
CA GLY A 250 -1.38 17.76 -8.29
C GLY A 250 -0.31 16.68 -8.44
N HIS A 251 0.37 16.64 -9.60
CA HIS A 251 1.49 15.73 -9.80
C HIS A 251 2.61 16.00 -8.78
N GLN A 252 3.04 17.24 -8.62
CA GLN A 252 4.11 17.57 -7.68
C GLN A 252 3.76 17.18 -6.23
N ILE A 253 2.51 17.41 -5.81
CA ILE A 253 2.04 17.01 -4.48
C ILE A 253 2.09 15.49 -4.31
N ILE A 254 1.67 14.72 -5.32
CA ILE A 254 1.76 13.26 -5.31
C ILE A 254 3.22 12.80 -5.21
N ASP A 255 4.14 13.45 -5.94
CA ASP A 255 5.58 13.17 -5.85
C ASP A 255 6.09 13.39 -4.44
N ASP A 256 5.74 14.52 -3.84
CA ASP A 256 6.22 14.93 -2.52
C ASP A 256 5.65 14.04 -1.41
N ILE A 257 4.38 13.65 -1.51
CA ILE A 257 3.76 12.67 -0.61
C ILE A 257 4.46 11.32 -0.75
N PHE A 258 4.64 10.83 -1.98
CA PHE A 258 5.30 9.55 -2.18
C PHE A 258 6.75 9.60 -1.70
N ASP A 259 7.45 10.70 -1.96
CA ASP A 259 8.81 10.94 -1.48
C ASP A 259 8.90 10.89 0.04
N SER A 260 7.94 11.51 0.73
CA SER A 260 7.83 11.52 2.18
C SER A 260 7.64 10.11 2.74
N VAL A 261 6.76 9.32 2.12
CA VAL A 261 6.59 7.89 2.47
C VAL A 261 7.89 7.10 2.28
N LEU A 262 8.62 7.32 1.19
CA LEU A 262 9.87 6.61 0.92
C LEU A 262 10.97 6.95 1.93
N VAL A 263 11.02 8.19 2.45
CA VAL A 263 12.02 8.64 3.45
C VAL A 263 11.94 7.82 4.72
N ILE A 264 10.73 7.40 5.14
CA ILE A 264 10.50 6.60 6.35
C ILE A 264 11.39 5.35 6.38
N PHE A 265 11.69 4.79 5.20
CA PHE A 265 12.39 3.53 5.02
C PHE A 265 13.87 3.69 4.64
N GLN A 266 14.39 4.91 4.64
CA GLN A 266 15.80 5.24 4.43
C GLN A 266 16.47 5.61 5.75
#